data_AF-A0A8S3KBY3-F1
#
_entry.id   AF-A0A8S3KBY3-F1
#
_cell.length_a   1.000
_cell.length_b   1.000
_cell.length_c   1.000
_cell.angle_alpha   90.00
_cell.angle_beta   90.00
_cell.angle_gamma   90.00
#
_symmetry.space_group_name_H-M   'P 1'
#
loop_
_entity.id
_entity.type
_entity.pdbx_description
1 polymer ?
#
loop_
_entity_poly.entity_id
_entity_poly.type
_entity_poly.pdbx_seq_one_letter_code
_entity_poly.pdbx_strand_id
1 'polypeptide(L)'
;QEADLKIKFQAKDHGDGYPFDGPGSTLAHAFYPTAGDIHFDDDDDFTDEYKDDDQLYTLRLVAAHEIGHALGLSHSFEQGSLMYPMYQQFNSTYELSSDDQEGIQTLYGKPEIKSTPPEQPKTTLSSSSFITSTYSS
;
A
#
# COMPACT_ATOMS: atom_id res chain seq x y z
N GLN A 1 -13.61 14.92 13.56
CA GLN A 1 -13.03 14.52 12.27
C GLN A 1 -13.08 13.00 12.26
N GLU A 2 -13.69 12.40 11.23
CA GLU A 2 -13.52 10.97 10.97
C GLU A 2 -12.46 10.77 9.89
N ALA A 3 -11.87 9.58 9.82
CA ALA A 3 -10.91 9.24 8.76
C ALA A 3 -11.65 8.97 7.44
N ASP A 4 -11.02 9.33 6.32
CA ASP A 4 -11.54 9.07 4.98
C ASP A 4 -11.38 7.60 4.56
N LEU A 5 -10.38 6.90 5.12
CA LEU A 5 -10.18 5.46 4.95
C LEU A 5 -10.33 4.77 6.31
N LYS A 6 -11.29 3.84 6.41
CA LYS A 6 -11.51 3.03 7.62
C LYS A 6 -11.17 1.58 7.30
N ILE A 7 -10.25 1.02 8.08
CA ILE A 7 -9.86 -0.39 7.97
C ILE A 7 -10.54 -1.19 9.07
N LYS A 8 -11.18 -2.29 8.71
CA LYS A 8 -11.84 -3.22 9.65
C LYS A 8 -11.51 -4.66 9.29
N PHE A 9 -11.43 -5.52 10.30
CA PHE A 9 -11.49 -6.98 10.13
C PHE A 9 -12.92 -7.39 10.45
N GLN A 10 -13.55 -8.15 9.56
CA GLN A 10 -14.94 -8.59 9.67
C GLN A 10 -15.05 -10.02 9.15
N ALA A 11 -16.03 -10.79 9.60
CA ALA A 11 -16.27 -12.13 9.11
C ALA A 11 -17.70 -12.24 8.56
N LYS A 12 -17.87 -13.00 7.48
CA LYS A 12 -19.18 -13.35 6.90
C LYS A 12 -20.04 -12.11 6.64
N ASP A 13 -21.33 -12.15 7.00
CA ASP A 13 -22.20 -10.98 6.91
C ASP A 13 -21.85 -9.95 7.98
N HIS A 14 -21.45 -8.77 7.51
CA HIS A 14 -21.08 -7.62 8.34
C HIS A 14 -21.82 -6.33 7.95
N GLY A 15 -22.97 -6.47 7.28
CA GLY A 15 -23.97 -5.40 7.15
C GLY A 15 -23.72 -4.36 6.07
N ASP A 16 -22.77 -4.58 5.17
CA ASP A 16 -22.48 -3.70 4.02
C ASP A 16 -23.03 -4.24 2.67
N GLY A 17 -23.62 -5.44 2.67
CA GLY A 17 -24.19 -6.10 1.50
C GLY A 17 -23.20 -6.98 0.72
N TYR A 18 -21.94 -7.08 1.16
CA TYR A 18 -20.88 -7.89 0.56
C TYR A 18 -20.31 -8.86 1.61
N PRO A 19 -21.03 -9.93 1.96
CA PRO A 19 -20.56 -10.87 2.98
C PRO A 19 -19.30 -11.61 2.51
N PHE A 20 -18.35 -11.84 3.42
CA PHE A 20 -17.22 -12.73 3.18
C PHE A 20 -17.64 -14.21 3.18
N ASP A 21 -16.81 -15.06 2.58
CA ASP A 21 -17.04 -16.49 2.37
C ASP A 21 -16.41 -17.41 3.42
N GLY A 22 -15.62 -16.86 4.35
CA GLY A 22 -14.81 -17.63 5.28
C GLY A 22 -13.43 -17.90 4.67
N PRO A 23 -12.69 -18.92 5.14
CA PRO A 23 -11.29 -19.07 4.75
C PRO A 23 -11.05 -19.20 3.23
N GLY A 24 -10.16 -18.37 2.71
CA GLY A 24 -9.69 -18.27 1.33
C GLY A 24 -10.66 -17.53 0.41
N SER A 25 -10.43 -17.60 -0.90
CA SER A 25 -11.29 -17.01 -1.94
C SER A 25 -11.41 -15.47 -1.86
N THR A 26 -12.19 -14.88 -0.96
CA THR A 26 -12.33 -13.42 -0.80
C THR A 26 -11.59 -12.92 0.44
N LEU A 27 -10.33 -12.52 0.26
CA LEU A 27 -9.47 -12.11 1.38
C LEU A 27 -9.84 -10.75 1.98
N ALA A 28 -10.35 -9.85 1.14
CA ALA A 28 -10.69 -8.48 1.51
C ALA A 28 -11.55 -7.84 0.42
N HIS A 29 -12.15 -6.69 0.73
CA HIS A 29 -12.71 -5.78 -0.26
C HIS A 29 -12.58 -4.33 0.17
N ALA A 30 -12.59 -3.43 -0.81
CA ALA A 30 -12.59 -1.99 -0.61
C ALA A 30 -13.72 -1.30 -1.37
N PHE A 31 -14.23 -0.23 -0.78
CA PHE A 31 -15.12 0.69 -1.45
C PHE A 31 -14.32 1.82 -2.10
N TYR A 32 -14.67 2.13 -3.35
CA TYR A 32 -14.10 3.23 -4.14
C TYR A 32 -14.10 4.59 -3.39
N PRO A 33 -13.28 5.57 -3.83
CA PRO A 33 -12.87 6.75 -3.03
C PRO A 33 -13.94 7.57 -2.32
N THR A 34 -15.20 7.52 -2.73
CA THR A 34 -16.27 8.26 -2.03
C THR A 34 -16.61 7.66 -0.66
N ALA A 35 -16.45 6.36 -0.49
CA ALA A 35 -16.65 5.67 0.78
C ALA A 35 -15.32 5.28 1.44
N GLY A 36 -14.37 4.72 0.69
CA GLY A 36 -13.00 4.47 1.16
C GLY A 36 -12.83 3.41 2.26
N ASP A 37 -13.92 2.77 2.71
CA ASP A 37 -13.88 1.70 3.69
C ASP A 37 -13.18 0.46 3.09
N ILE A 38 -12.32 -0.19 3.87
CA ILE A 38 -11.61 -1.42 3.53
C ILE A 38 -11.90 -2.45 4.61
N HIS A 39 -12.37 -3.63 4.19
CA HIS A 39 -12.64 -4.76 5.07
C HIS A 39 -11.75 -5.94 4.70
N PHE A 40 -11.18 -6.60 5.70
CA PHE A 40 -10.42 -7.85 5.57
C PHE A 40 -11.25 -8.99 6.17
N ASP A 41 -11.22 -10.19 5.57
CA ASP A 41 -11.90 -11.34 6.14
C ASP A 41 -11.16 -11.85 7.39
N ASP A 42 -11.79 -11.74 8.55
CA ASP A 42 -11.23 -12.18 9.84
C ASP A 42 -11.20 -13.72 9.97
N ASP A 43 -11.84 -14.45 9.05
CA ASP A 43 -11.73 -15.90 8.93
C ASP A 43 -10.43 -16.35 8.19
N ASP A 44 -9.64 -15.43 7.62
CA ASP A 44 -8.36 -15.70 6.94
C ASP A 44 -7.12 -15.50 7.82
N ASP A 45 -6.11 -16.34 7.59
CA ASP A 45 -4.84 -16.27 8.31
C ASP A 45 -3.85 -15.31 7.62
N PHE A 46 -3.68 -14.13 8.20
CA PHE A 46 -2.75 -13.12 7.70
C PHE A 46 -1.37 -13.16 8.36
N THR A 47 -0.33 -12.93 7.56
CA THR A 47 1.07 -12.85 8.00
C THR A 47 1.72 -11.51 7.66
N ASP A 48 2.78 -11.17 8.38
CA ASP A 48 3.63 -10.00 8.14
C ASP A 48 4.74 -10.25 7.11
N GLU A 49 5.12 -11.52 6.93
CA GLU A 49 6.16 -11.96 6.01
C GLU A 49 5.68 -13.07 5.07
N TYR A 50 6.46 -13.28 4.00
CA TYR A 50 6.25 -14.39 3.07
C TYR A 50 6.34 -15.73 3.80
N LYS A 51 5.37 -16.60 3.53
CA LYS A 51 5.35 -18.00 3.92
C LYS A 51 5.02 -18.83 2.69
N ASP A 52 5.74 -19.92 2.50
CA ASP A 52 5.47 -20.92 1.45
C ASP A 52 4.32 -21.83 1.91
N ASP A 53 3.13 -21.24 2.05
CA ASP A 53 1.89 -21.89 2.48
C ASP A 53 0.69 -21.23 1.75
N ASP A 54 -0.13 -22.05 1.10
CA ASP A 54 -1.28 -21.60 0.30
C ASP A 54 -2.46 -21.12 1.17
N GLN A 55 -2.38 -21.29 2.50
CA GLN A 55 -3.39 -20.82 3.47
C GLN A 55 -2.95 -19.55 4.22
N LEU A 56 -1.77 -19.00 3.90
CA LEU A 56 -1.25 -17.80 4.55
C LEU A 56 -1.14 -16.64 3.56
N TYR A 57 -1.75 -15.52 3.93
CA TYR A 57 -1.82 -14.33 3.09
C TYR A 57 -1.02 -13.19 3.71
N THR A 58 -0.13 -12.56 2.96
CA THR A 58 0.64 -11.42 3.47
C THR A 58 -0.27 -10.19 3.58
N LEU A 59 -0.56 -9.75 4.80
CA LEU A 59 -1.46 -8.62 5.08
C LEU A 59 -1.04 -7.36 4.31
N ARG A 60 0.27 -7.12 4.22
CA ARG A 60 0.83 -5.97 3.50
C ARG A 60 0.40 -5.96 2.02
N LEU A 61 0.39 -7.12 1.35
CA LEU A 61 0.07 -7.21 -0.07
C LEU A 61 -1.43 -7.03 -0.31
N VAL A 62 -2.26 -7.74 0.48
CA VAL A 62 -3.72 -7.61 0.41
C VAL A 62 -4.14 -6.18 0.73
N ALA A 63 -3.59 -5.59 1.80
CA ALA A 63 -3.90 -4.21 2.17
C ALA A 63 -3.49 -3.20 1.09
N ALA A 64 -2.33 -3.39 0.46
CA ALA A 64 -1.89 -2.50 -0.60
C ALA A 64 -2.79 -2.58 -1.84
N HIS A 65 -3.29 -3.78 -2.17
CA HIS A 65 -4.28 -3.99 -3.24
C HIS A 65 -5.58 -3.23 -2.93
N GLU A 66 -6.14 -3.43 -1.74
CA GLU A 66 -7.39 -2.78 -1.33
C GLU A 66 -7.27 -1.26 -1.22
N ILE A 67 -6.12 -0.75 -0.79
CA ILE A 67 -5.83 0.69 -0.81
C ILE A 67 -5.84 1.20 -2.26
N GLY A 68 -5.34 0.43 -3.23
CA GLY A 68 -5.45 0.77 -4.65
C GLY A 68 -6.89 1.00 -5.08
N HIS A 69 -7.81 0.11 -4.71
CA HIS A 69 -9.24 0.27 -4.95
C HIS A 69 -9.85 1.48 -4.23
N ALA A 70 -9.52 1.66 -2.95
CA ALA A 70 -9.98 2.82 -2.17
C ALA A 70 -9.45 4.15 -2.73
N LEU A 71 -8.34 4.12 -3.49
CA LEU A 71 -7.80 5.25 -4.25
C LEU A 71 -8.29 5.31 -5.70
N GLY A 72 -9.16 4.40 -6.14
CA GLY A 72 -9.81 4.48 -7.45
C GLY A 72 -9.18 3.62 -8.56
N LEU A 73 -8.17 2.81 -8.26
CA LEU A 73 -7.66 1.83 -9.20
C LEU A 73 -8.67 0.70 -9.41
N SER A 74 -8.74 0.22 -10.65
CA SER A 74 -9.43 -1.03 -10.97
C SER A 74 -8.41 -2.16 -11.09
N HIS A 75 -8.90 -3.40 -11.18
CA HIS A 75 -8.02 -4.53 -11.42
C HIS A 75 -7.18 -4.36 -12.69
N SER A 76 -5.94 -4.82 -12.63
CA SER A 76 -5.06 -5.00 -13.78
C SER A 76 -5.23 -6.40 -14.38
N PHE A 77 -4.94 -6.53 -15.67
CA PHE A 77 -4.81 -7.83 -16.33
C PHE A 77 -3.35 -8.30 -16.39
N GLU A 78 -2.39 -7.49 -15.92
CA GLU A 78 -0.98 -7.82 -15.94
C GLU A 78 -0.60 -8.72 -14.76
N GLN A 79 -0.16 -9.94 -15.05
CA GLN A 79 0.42 -10.80 -14.03
C GLN A 79 1.68 -10.15 -13.46
N GLY A 80 1.77 -10.03 -12.14
CA GLY A 80 2.81 -9.27 -11.43
C GLY A 80 2.40 -7.85 -11.01
N SER A 81 1.28 -7.31 -11.50
CA SER A 81 0.66 -6.11 -10.91
C SER A 81 0.11 -6.42 -9.52
N LEU A 82 0.27 -5.47 -8.60
CA LEU A 82 -0.37 -5.53 -7.28
C LEU A 82 -1.88 -5.56 -7.43
N MET A 83 -2.44 -4.83 -8.39
CA MET A 83 -3.87 -4.77 -8.71
C MET A 83 -4.39 -5.95 -9.54
N TYR A 84 -3.59 -7.00 -9.77
CA TYR A 84 -4.11 -8.23 -10.39
C TYR A 84 -5.16 -8.88 -9.46
N PRO A 85 -6.31 -9.36 -9.96
CA PRO A 85 -7.46 -9.76 -9.14
C PRO A 85 -7.24 -11.01 -8.29
N MET A 86 -6.20 -11.81 -8.57
CA MET A 86 -5.88 -12.98 -7.77
C MET A 86 -4.68 -12.67 -6.88
N TYR A 87 -4.71 -13.16 -5.65
CA TYR A 87 -3.57 -13.06 -4.75
C TYR A 87 -2.31 -13.64 -5.41
N GLN A 88 -1.24 -12.85 -5.39
CA GLN A 88 0.07 -13.24 -5.87
C GLN A 88 1.06 -13.07 -4.73
N GLN A 89 1.82 -14.12 -4.47
CA GLN A 89 2.92 -14.03 -3.53
C GLN A 89 4.08 -13.29 -4.19
N PHE A 90 4.60 -12.30 -3.47
CA PHE A 90 5.83 -11.62 -3.84
C PHE A 90 6.86 -11.76 -2.71
N ASN A 91 8.14 -11.64 -3.06
CA ASN A 91 9.19 -11.59 -2.06
C ASN A 91 9.12 -10.27 -1.26
N SER A 92 9.85 -10.20 -0.15
CA SER A 92 9.87 -9.02 0.74
C SER A 92 10.42 -7.74 0.07
N THR A 93 11.06 -7.87 -1.09
CA THR A 93 11.61 -6.76 -1.89
C THR A 93 10.66 -6.29 -3.00
N TYR A 94 9.39 -6.71 -2.99
CA TYR A 94 8.42 -6.30 -3.99
C TYR A 94 8.23 -4.78 -4.04
N GLU A 95 8.26 -4.26 -5.27
CA GLU A 95 7.93 -2.89 -5.63
C GLU A 95 6.74 -2.89 -6.58
N LEU A 96 5.95 -1.82 -6.58
CA LEU A 96 4.80 -1.66 -7.45
C LEU A 96 5.21 -1.83 -8.93
N SER A 97 4.39 -2.53 -9.71
CA SER A 97 4.62 -2.67 -11.15
C SER A 97 4.50 -1.32 -11.88
N SER A 98 4.98 -1.25 -13.12
CA SER A 98 4.81 -0.05 -13.95
C SER A 98 3.33 0.27 -14.16
N ASP A 99 2.48 -0.74 -14.34
CA ASP A 99 1.03 -0.57 -14.51
C ASP A 99 0.38 0.05 -13.26
N ASP A 100 0.73 -0.44 -12.06
CA ASP A 100 0.25 0.13 -10.80
C ASP A 100 0.69 1.60 -10.63
N GLN A 101 1.96 1.89 -10.96
CA GLN A 101 2.52 3.24 -10.87
C GLN A 101 1.88 4.19 -11.87
N GLU A 102 1.73 3.79 -13.13
CA GLU A 102 1.11 4.61 -14.17
C GLU A 102 -0.39 4.82 -13.91
N GLY A 103 -1.08 3.78 -13.42
CA GLY A 103 -2.48 3.85 -13.02
C GLY A 103 -2.72 4.91 -11.94
N ILE A 104 -1.97 4.85 -10.83
CA ILE A 104 -2.16 5.80 -9.74
C ILE A 104 -1.74 7.23 -10.12
N GLN A 105 -0.68 7.35 -10.92
CA GLN A 105 -0.20 8.65 -11.42
C GLN A 105 -1.17 9.26 -12.44
N THR A 106 -1.97 8.46 -13.14
CA THR A 106 -3.03 8.98 -14.02
C THR A 106 -4.15 9.64 -13.23
N LEU A 107 -4.47 9.12 -12.05
CA LEU A 107 -5.51 9.66 -11.17
C LEU A 107 -5.05 10.89 -10.39
N TYR A 108 -3.82 10.87 -9.87
CA TYR A 108 -3.33 11.87 -8.90
C TYR A 108 -2.11 12.68 -9.35
N GLY A 109 -1.55 12.36 -10.52
CA GLY A 109 -0.30 12.96 -11.01
C GLY A 109 0.96 12.23 -10.53
N LYS A 110 2.09 12.58 -11.15
CA LYS A 110 3.39 12.07 -10.71
C LYS A 110 3.78 12.70 -9.37
N PRO A 111 4.47 11.97 -8.47
CA PRO A 111 5.03 12.57 -7.28
C PRO A 111 5.89 13.78 -7.67
N GLU A 112 5.64 14.94 -7.06
CA GLU A 112 6.57 16.05 -7.16
C GLU A 112 7.86 15.63 -6.48
N ILE A 113 8.87 15.25 -7.26
CA ILE A 113 10.23 15.18 -6.74
C ILE A 113 10.59 16.62 -6.43
N LYS A 114 10.40 17.03 -5.17
CA LYS A 114 11.01 18.25 -4.66
C LYS A 114 12.51 18.02 -4.72
N SER A 115 13.09 18.34 -5.87
CA SER A 115 14.49 18.69 -5.95
C SER A 115 14.63 20.00 -5.18
N THR A 116 14.67 19.92 -3.85
CA THR A 116 15.39 20.94 -3.10
C THR A 116 16.86 20.76 -3.50
N PRO A 117 17.47 21.71 -4.22
CA PRO A 117 18.91 21.85 -4.11
C PRO A 117 19.22 22.03 -2.61
N PRO A 118 20.34 21.52 -2.07
CA PRO A 118 20.71 21.83 -0.71
C PRO A 118 20.73 23.36 -0.59
N GLU A 119 19.85 23.91 0.25
CA GLU A 119 19.87 25.33 0.58
C GLU A 119 21.24 25.58 1.23
N GLN A 120 22.17 26.17 0.46
CA GLN A 120 23.41 26.67 1.03
C GLN A 120 23.02 27.76 2.03
N PRO A 121 23.33 27.62 3.32
CA PRO A 121 23.13 28.72 4.25
C PRO A 121 24.03 29.89 3.82
N LYS A 122 23.41 31.03 3.52
CA LYS A 122 24.09 32.31 3.31
C LYS A 122 24.73 32.74 4.63
N THR A 123 26.06 32.73 4.64
CA THR A 123 26.96 32.96 5.78
C THR A 123 26.67 34.25 6.56
N THR A 124 26.61 34.17 7.89
CA THR A 124 27.01 35.27 8.78
C THR A 124 28.14 34.77 9.67
N LEU A 125 29.29 35.44 9.62
CA LEU A 125 30.53 35.07 10.31
C LEU A 125 30.35 35.08 11.83
N SER A 126 30.68 33.98 12.50
CA SER A 126 31.25 34.01 13.85
C SER A 126 32.14 32.78 14.05
N SER A 127 33.38 33.06 14.43
CA SER A 127 34.50 32.13 14.57
C SER A 127 34.28 31.09 15.68
N SER A 128 34.48 29.80 15.40
CA SER A 128 35.35 28.92 16.23
C SER A 128 35.47 27.50 15.65
N SER A 129 36.71 27.13 15.31
CA SER A 129 37.41 25.88 15.65
C SER A 129 36.80 24.49 15.34
N PHE A 130 37.40 23.81 14.33
CA PHE A 130 37.71 22.37 14.11
C PHE A 130 36.61 21.30 14.42
N ILE A 131 36.32 20.24 13.63
CA ILE A 131 37.15 19.16 13.05
C ILE A 131 36.31 18.31 12.02
N THR A 132 36.99 17.44 11.27
CA THR A 132 36.64 16.56 10.11
C THR A 132 35.70 15.34 10.35
N SER A 133 35.00 14.87 9.30
CA SER A 133 34.99 13.49 8.72
C SER A 133 33.62 12.94 8.24
N THR A 134 33.70 11.89 7.40
CA THR A 134 32.87 11.37 6.29
C THR A 134 31.71 10.39 6.59
N TYR A 135 31.02 10.03 5.49
CA TYR A 135 29.84 9.18 5.18
C TYR A 135 29.76 7.70 5.65
N SER A 136 28.53 7.15 5.52
CA SER A 136 28.00 5.75 5.55
C SER A 136 27.77 5.07 6.92
N SER A 137 26.77 4.19 7.09
CA SER A 137 26.15 3.20 6.17
C SER A 137 24.72 3.54 5.74
#